data_AF-A0A534F7G0-F1
#
_entry.id   AF-A0A534F7G0-F1
#
_cell.length_a   1.000
_cell.length_b   1.000
_cell.length_c   1.000
_cell.angle_alpha   90.00
_cell.angle_beta   90.00
_cell.angle_gamma   90.00
#
_symmetry.space_group_name_H-M   'P 1'
#
loop_
_entity.id
_entity.type
_entity.pdbx_description
1 polymer ?
#
loop_
_entity_poly.entity_id
_entity_poly.type
_entity_poly.pdbx_seq_one_letter_code
_entity_poly.pdbx_strand_id
1 'polypeptide(L)'
;MSAADELTAALAEECARHTVEAFARYNAEFRAITRRAPLRFDSRDLRASQQDAIERIGLYERFVNQTVAELRERLGSRSLERPLWRRIRGAFAARITEQPDPEFTKTFFSSISRRVFGTMGVAPDVEFVA
;
A
#
# COMPACT_ATOMS: atom_id res chain seq x y z
N MET A 1 27.67 0.21 14.06
CA MET A 1 26.89 0.08 12.83
C MET A 1 27.67 0.80 11.73
N SER A 2 27.72 0.29 10.49
CA SER A 2 28.44 0.98 9.41
C SER A 2 27.57 2.12 8.84
N ALA A 3 28.16 3.20 8.33
CA ALA A 3 27.41 4.30 7.72
C ALA A 3 26.50 3.85 6.56
N ALA A 4 26.90 2.81 5.81
CA ALA A 4 26.07 2.21 4.77
C ALA A 4 24.83 1.47 5.32
N ASP A 5 24.95 0.93 6.54
CA ASP A 5 23.87 0.24 7.23
C ASP A 5 22.83 1.23 7.77
N GLU A 6 23.29 2.36 8.30
CA GLU A 6 22.45 3.49 8.72
C GLU A 6 21.67 4.10 7.54
N LEU A 7 22.33 4.32 6.39
CA LEU A 7 21.66 4.80 5.18
C LEU A 7 20.60 3.81 4.68
N THR A 8 20.90 2.51 4.75
CA THR A 8 19.95 1.47 4.37
C THR A 8 18.76 1.41 5.33
N ALA A 9 18.98 1.61 6.63
CA ALA A 9 17.91 1.70 7.61
C ALA A 9 17.03 2.94 7.37
N ALA A 10 17.63 4.11 7.16
CA ALA A 10 16.89 5.35 6.87
C ALA A 10 16.04 5.24 5.61
N LEU A 11 16.58 4.65 4.54
CA LEU A 11 15.83 4.38 3.30
C LEU A 11 14.65 3.42 3.56
N ALA A 12 14.86 2.37 4.35
CA ALA A 12 13.81 1.41 4.67
C ALA A 12 12.67 2.07 5.46
N GLU A 13 13.01 2.91 6.44
CA GLU A 13 12.09 3.71 7.25
C GLU A 13 11.28 4.69 6.38
N GLU A 14 11.93 5.34 5.42
CA GLU A 14 11.27 6.25 4.48
C GLU A 14 10.27 5.52 3.58
N CYS A 15 10.67 4.40 2.96
CA CYS A 15 9.80 3.59 2.12
C CYS A 15 8.61 3.00 2.91
N ALA A 16 8.84 2.58 4.15
CA ALA A 16 7.79 2.11 5.04
C ALA A 16 6.77 3.21 5.35
N ARG A 17 7.25 4.39 5.75
CA ARG A 17 6.40 5.57 6.01
C ARG A 17 5.58 5.94 4.77
N HIS A 18 6.23 6.01 3.62
CA HIS A 18 5.58 6.32 2.36
C HIS A 18 4.46 5.32 2.00
N THR A 19 4.67 4.03 2.24
CA THR A 19 3.65 3.00 1.98
C THR A 19 2.46 3.13 2.93
N VAL A 20 2.68 3.46 4.21
CA VAL A 20 1.59 3.74 5.17
C VAL A 20 0.79 4.98 4.76
N GLU A 21 1.47 6.05 4.37
CA GLU A 21 0.84 7.28 3.87
C GLU A 21 0.01 7.02 2.59
N ALA A 22 0.52 6.20 1.68
CA ALA A 22 -0.20 5.79 0.47
C ALA A 22 -1.49 5.03 0.81
N PHE A 23 -1.45 4.09 1.75
CA PHE A 23 -2.65 3.40 2.21
C PHE A 23 -3.65 4.35 2.89
N ALA A 24 -3.17 5.29 3.71
CA ALA A 24 -4.03 6.28 4.36
C ALA A 24 -4.77 7.15 3.33
N ARG A 25 -4.08 7.59 2.26
CA ARG A 25 -4.68 8.33 1.13
C ARG A 25 -5.70 7.49 0.38
N TYR A 26 -5.37 6.23 0.05
CA TYR A 26 -6.31 5.28 -0.55
C TYR A 26 -7.59 5.16 0.28
N ASN A 27 -7.46 4.92 1.59
CA ASN A 27 -8.59 4.73 2.48
C ASN A 27 -9.44 6.01 2.62
N ALA A 28 -8.81 7.19 2.64
CA ALA A 28 -9.51 8.47 2.65
C ALA A 28 -10.35 8.67 1.37
N GLU A 29 -9.79 8.38 0.19
CA GLU A 29 -10.50 8.47 -1.10
C GLU A 29 -11.62 7.42 -1.20
N PHE A 30 -11.36 6.17 -0.80
CA PHE A 30 -12.37 5.11 -0.76
C PHE A 30 -13.58 5.51 0.09
N ARG A 31 -13.33 6.09 1.27
CA ARG A 31 -14.39 6.59 2.16
C ARG A 31 -15.10 7.79 1.55
N ALA A 32 -14.40 8.68 0.85
CA ALA A 32 -15.01 9.82 0.17
C ALA A 32 -16.01 9.39 -0.91
N ILE A 33 -15.66 8.38 -1.73
CA ILE A 33 -16.57 7.80 -2.72
C ILE A 33 -17.76 7.14 -2.01
N THR A 34 -17.49 6.32 -0.98
CA THR A 34 -18.53 5.57 -0.27
C THR A 34 -19.55 6.50 0.43
N ARG A 35 -19.11 7.67 0.93
CA ARG A 35 -19.99 8.68 1.54
C ARG A 35 -20.99 9.32 0.56
N ARG A 36 -20.82 9.15 -0.76
CA ARG A 36 -21.77 9.65 -1.76
C ARG A 36 -23.07 8.83 -1.79
N ALA A 37 -23.04 7.59 -1.30
CA ALA A 37 -24.14 6.63 -1.45
C ALA A 37 -25.50 7.12 -0.92
N PRO A 38 -25.63 7.74 0.26
CA PRO A 38 -26.93 8.23 0.74
C PRO A 38 -27.56 9.24 -0.21
N LEU A 39 -26.79 10.23 -0.69
CA LEU A 39 -27.26 11.23 -1.64
C LEU A 39 -27.74 10.59 -2.95
N ARG A 40 -26.98 9.63 -3.50
CA ARG A 40 -27.36 8.91 -4.74
C ARG A 40 -28.64 8.11 -4.57
N PHE A 41 -28.81 7.50 -3.40
CA PHE A 41 -30.00 6.72 -3.07
C PHE A 41 -31.23 7.64 -2.97
N ASP A 42 -31.14 8.72 -2.20
CA ASP A 42 -32.22 9.68 -2.00
C ASP A 42 -32.66 10.31 -3.33
N SER A 43 -31.71 10.58 -4.23
CA SER A 43 -31.98 11.12 -5.57
C SER A 43 -32.38 10.07 -6.60
N ARG A 44 -32.42 8.77 -6.24
CA ARG A 44 -32.65 7.62 -7.16
C ARG A 44 -31.70 7.61 -8.37
N ASP A 45 -30.49 8.11 -8.19
CA ASP A 45 -29.48 8.23 -9.25
C ASP A 45 -28.68 6.91 -9.36
N LEU A 46 -29.31 5.91 -9.96
CA LEU A 46 -28.72 4.58 -10.16
C LEU A 46 -27.48 4.63 -11.04
N ARG A 47 -27.45 5.52 -12.02
CA ARG A 47 -26.31 5.66 -12.94
C ARG A 47 -25.07 6.14 -12.21
N ALA A 48 -25.20 7.16 -11.37
CA ALA A 48 -24.04 7.63 -10.61
C ALA A 48 -23.64 6.69 -9.47
N SER A 49 -24.59 5.96 -8.88
CA SER A 49 -24.26 4.86 -7.94
C SER A 49 -23.40 3.79 -8.62
N GLN A 50 -23.73 3.41 -9.86
CA GLN A 50 -22.92 2.49 -10.66
C GLN A 50 -21.52 3.06 -10.96
N GLN A 51 -21.42 4.35 -11.26
CA GLN A 51 -20.14 5.02 -11.49
C GLN A 51 -19.26 5.05 -10.24
N ASP A 52 -19.84 5.38 -9.08
CA ASP A 52 -19.14 5.36 -7.78
C ASP A 52 -18.60 3.94 -7.47
N ALA A 53 -19.36 2.89 -7.80
CA ALA A 53 -18.91 1.51 -7.65
C ALA A 53 -17.71 1.16 -8.55
N ILE A 54 -17.74 1.58 -9.83
CA ILE A 54 -16.63 1.38 -10.77
C ILE A 54 -15.38 2.13 -10.29
N GLU A 55 -15.53 3.39 -9.88
CA GLU A 55 -14.43 4.22 -9.36
C GLU A 55 -13.77 3.53 -8.15
N ARG A 56 -14.59 3.03 -7.22
CA ARG A 56 -14.12 2.34 -6.02
C ARG A 56 -13.38 1.04 -6.31
N ILE A 57 -13.84 0.25 -7.29
CA ILE A 57 -13.18 -1.00 -7.70
C ILE A 57 -11.80 -0.69 -8.30
N GLY A 58 -11.69 0.29 -9.18
CA GLY A 58 -10.41 0.67 -9.81
C GLY A 58 -9.45 1.39 -8.85
N LEU A 59 -9.95 1.95 -7.75
CA LEU A 59 -9.17 2.76 -6.83
C LEU A 59 -7.98 2.00 -6.21
N TYR A 60 -8.23 0.77 -5.76
CA TYR A 60 -7.20 -0.03 -5.08
C TYR A 60 -6.02 -0.32 -6.02
N GLU A 61 -6.30 -0.79 -7.23
CA GLU A 61 -5.27 -1.10 -8.21
C GLU A 61 -4.46 0.14 -8.60
N ARG A 62 -5.13 1.28 -8.77
CA ARG A 62 -4.46 2.57 -9.04
C ARG A 62 -3.45 2.92 -7.95
N PHE A 63 -3.86 2.85 -6.68
CA PHE A 63 -2.98 3.16 -5.55
C PHE A 63 -1.82 2.17 -5.40
N VAL A 64 -2.05 0.87 -5.59
CA VAL A 64 -0.97 -0.13 -5.58
C VAL A 64 0.04 0.17 -6.68
N ASN A 65 -0.41 0.38 -7.92
CA ASN A 65 0.47 0.63 -9.06
C ASN A 65 1.26 1.93 -8.92
N GLN A 66 0.61 2.99 -8.43
CA GLN A 66 1.26 4.25 -8.12
C GLN A 66 2.35 4.07 -7.05
N THR A 67 2.02 3.42 -5.94
CA THR A 67 2.99 3.20 -4.85
C THR A 67 4.18 2.34 -5.30
N VAL A 68 3.94 1.35 -6.16
CA VAL A 68 5.00 0.53 -6.77
C VAL A 68 5.95 1.39 -7.62
N ALA A 69 5.41 2.31 -8.43
CA ALA A 69 6.22 3.22 -9.22
C ALA A 69 7.05 4.17 -8.34
N GLU A 70 6.41 4.78 -7.33
CA GLU A 70 7.06 5.69 -6.37
C GLU A 70 8.16 4.97 -5.56
N LEU A 71 7.94 3.72 -5.16
CA LEU A 71 8.96 2.92 -4.47
C LEU A 71 10.12 2.53 -5.40
N ARG A 72 9.85 2.18 -6.66
CA ARG A 72 10.91 1.88 -7.63
C ARG A 72 11.81 3.08 -7.87
N GLU A 73 11.25 4.27 -7.94
CA GLU A 73 12.01 5.52 -8.07
C GLU A 73 12.91 5.77 -6.85
N ARG A 74 12.36 5.67 -5.63
CA ARG A 74 13.11 5.86 -4.37
C ARG A 74 14.21 4.83 -4.17
N LEU A 75 13.94 3.56 -4.49
CA LEU A 75 14.88 2.45 -4.28
C LEU A 75 15.92 2.32 -5.39
N GLY A 76 15.62 2.86 -6.59
CA GLY A 76 16.50 2.78 -7.75
C GLY A 76 16.92 1.35 -8.10
N SER A 77 18.22 1.13 -8.29
CA SER A 77 18.80 -0.18 -8.58
C SER A 77 18.58 -1.22 -7.47
N ARG A 78 18.27 -0.76 -6.24
CA ARG A 78 18.04 -1.60 -5.07
C ARG A 78 16.59 -2.07 -4.93
N SER A 79 15.71 -1.70 -5.88
CA SER A 79 14.27 -1.99 -5.83
C SER A 79 13.91 -3.47 -5.77
N LEU A 80 14.82 -4.36 -6.18
CA LEU A 80 14.65 -5.82 -6.11
C LEU A 80 15.51 -6.49 -5.01
N GLU A 81 16.15 -5.72 -4.13
CA GLU A 81 16.93 -6.27 -3.02
C GLU A 81 16.03 -6.82 -1.91
N ARG A 82 15.90 -8.15 -1.84
CA ARG A 82 15.13 -8.82 -0.77
C ARG A 82 15.58 -8.43 0.66
N PRO A 83 16.89 -8.28 0.98
CA PRO A 83 17.30 -7.84 2.31
C PRO A 83 16.78 -6.45 2.69
N LEU A 84 16.72 -5.53 1.72
CA LEU A 84 16.13 -4.20 1.92
C LEU A 84 14.61 -4.29 2.12
N TRP A 85 13.92 -5.08 1.30
CA TRP A 85 12.48 -5.32 1.47
C TRP A 85 12.11 -5.95 2.81
N ARG A 86 12.94 -6.85 3.36
CA ARG A 86 12.76 -7.38 4.73
C ARG A 86 12.80 -6.26 5.77
N ARG A 87 13.71 -5.29 5.62
CA ARG A 87 13.80 -4.11 6.50
C ARG A 87 12.60 -3.19 6.33
N ILE A 88 12.19 -2.92 5.09
CA ILE A 88 10.99 -2.11 4.80
C ILE A 88 9.76 -2.77 5.44
N ARG A 89 9.59 -4.09 5.29
CA ARG A 89 8.49 -4.85 5.89
C ARG A 89 8.49 -4.73 7.42
N GLY A 90 9.66 -4.83 8.06
CA GLY A 90 9.81 -4.65 9.50
C GLY A 90 9.44 -3.24 9.97
N ALA A 91 9.99 -2.21 9.32
CA ALA A 91 9.70 -0.80 9.60
C ALA A 91 8.22 -0.44 9.33
N PHE A 92 7.61 -1.09 8.35
CA PHE A 92 6.19 -0.97 8.06
C PHE A 92 5.34 -1.60 9.16
N ALA A 93 5.65 -2.85 9.56
CA ALA A 93 4.95 -3.57 10.63
C ALA A 93 4.94 -2.77 11.95
N ALA A 94 6.09 -2.20 12.31
CA ALA A 94 6.22 -1.38 13.51
C ALA A 94 5.29 -0.14 13.48
N ARG A 95 5.08 0.47 12.32
CA ARG A 95 4.22 1.66 12.17
C ARG A 95 2.72 1.37 12.27
N ILE A 96 2.31 0.15 11.94
CA ILE A 96 0.89 -0.21 11.87
C ILE A 96 0.42 -0.94 13.14
N THR A 97 1.30 -1.13 14.12
CA THR A 97 1.02 -1.91 15.34
C THR A 97 -0.09 -1.30 16.19
N GLU A 98 -0.22 0.03 16.21
CA GLU A 98 -1.26 0.73 16.98
C GLU A 98 -2.59 0.89 16.20
N GLN A 99 -2.67 0.41 14.96
CA GLN A 99 -3.90 0.48 14.18
C GLN A 99 -4.93 -0.52 14.72
N PRO A 100 -6.22 -0.14 14.87
CA PRO A 100 -7.25 -1.05 15.37
C PRO A 100 -7.44 -2.34 14.55
N ASP A 101 -7.26 -2.26 13.22
CA ASP A 101 -7.27 -3.40 12.30
C ASP A 101 -6.19 -3.19 11.22
N PRO A 102 -4.99 -3.78 11.40
CA PRO A 102 -3.89 -3.61 10.45
C PRO A 102 -3.95 -4.60 9.28
N GLU A 103 -4.87 -5.55 9.24
CA GLU A 103 -4.84 -6.66 8.25
C GLU A 103 -5.01 -6.15 6.82
N PHE A 104 -5.87 -5.15 6.63
CA PHE A 104 -6.03 -4.56 5.31
C PHE A 104 -4.81 -3.74 4.88
N THR A 105 -4.16 -3.04 5.83
CA THR A 105 -2.91 -2.33 5.61
C THR A 105 -1.77 -3.29 5.23
N LYS A 106 -1.69 -4.47 5.88
CA LYS A 106 -0.76 -5.55 5.52
C LYS A 106 -1.04 -6.10 4.12
N THR A 107 -2.32 -6.28 3.76
CA THR A 107 -2.72 -6.73 2.42
C THR A 107 -2.26 -5.76 1.32
N PHE A 108 -2.36 -4.46 1.57
CA PHE A 108 -1.86 -3.42 0.67
C PHE A 108 -0.34 -3.53 0.46
N PHE A 109 0.42 -3.70 1.54
CA PHE A 109 1.86 -3.93 1.46
C PHE A 109 2.21 -5.19 0.66
N SER A 110 1.55 -6.32 0.95
CA SER A 110 1.77 -7.58 0.24
C SER A 110 1.46 -7.45 -1.26
N SER A 111 0.42 -6.69 -1.62
CA SER A 111 0.08 -6.43 -3.03
C SER A 111 1.19 -5.68 -3.76
N ILE A 112 1.78 -4.67 -3.11
CA ILE A 112 2.94 -3.91 -3.64
C ILE A 112 4.14 -4.83 -3.81
N SER A 113 4.51 -5.58 -2.76
CA SER A 113 5.66 -6.48 -2.79
C SER A 113 5.54 -7.53 -3.91
N ARG A 114 4.38 -8.17 -4.04
CA ARG A 114 4.11 -9.13 -5.14
C ARG A 114 4.25 -8.51 -6.51
N ARG A 115 3.78 -7.28 -6.71
CA ARG A 115 3.90 -6.54 -7.98
C ARG A 115 5.35 -6.18 -8.29
N VAL A 116 6.15 -5.83 -7.27
CA VAL A 116 7.57 -5.51 -7.41
C VAL A 116 8.37 -6.73 -7.84
N PHE A 117 8.15 -7.88 -7.19
CA PHE A 117 8.91 -9.11 -7.43
C PHE A 117 8.34 -10.01 -8.53
N GLY A 118 7.13 -9.74 -9.04
CA GLY A 118 6.43 -10.66 -9.94
C GLY A 118 6.17 -12.01 -9.29
N THR A 119 5.92 -12.03 -7.99
CA THR A 119 5.84 -13.26 -7.18
C THR A 119 4.74 -14.19 -7.70
N MET A 120 5.13 -15.40 -8.09
CA MET A 120 4.24 -16.54 -8.27
C MET A 120 4.29 -17.40 -7.00
N GLY A 121 3.15 -17.60 -6.32
CA GLY A 121 3.11 -18.29 -5.01
C GLY A 121 3.21 -17.32 -3.83
N VAL A 122 3.95 -17.69 -2.79
CA VAL A 122 4.07 -16.95 -1.52
C VAL A 122 5.55 -16.62 -1.24
N ALA A 123 5.83 -15.41 -0.77
CA ALA A 123 7.19 -14.95 -0.42
C ALA A 123 7.24 -14.38 1.02
N PRO A 124 7.19 -15.23 2.07
CA PRO A 124 6.96 -14.81 3.47
C PRO A 124 8.02 -13.86 4.03
N ASP A 125 9.19 -13.79 3.40
CA ASP A 125 10.28 -12.90 3.80
C ASP A 125 10.02 -11.44 3.42
N VAL A 126 9.24 -11.20 2.37
CA VAL A 126 8.97 -9.86 1.82
C VAL A 126 7.48 -9.51 1.77
N GLU A 127 6.59 -10.35 2.29
CA GLU A 127 5.15 -10.08 2.40
C GLU A 127 4.58 -10.53 3.75
N PHE A 128 3.33 -10.15 4.06
CA PHE A 128 2.61 -10.66 5.21
C PHE A 128 1.76 -11.86 4.78
N VAL A 129 1.87 -12.97 5.52
CA VAL A 129 1.11 -14.20 5.32
C VAL A 129 0.23 -14.38 6.55
N ALA A 130 -1.04 -14.73 6.32
CA ALA A 130 -2.01 -15.05 7.37
C ALA A 130 -1.86 -16.48 7.87
#